data_AF-A0A1E4F095-F1
#
_entry.id   AF-A0A1E4F095-F1
#
_cell.length_a   1.000
_cell.length_b   1.000
_cell.length_c   1.000
_cell.angle_alpha   90.00
_cell.angle_beta   90.00
_cell.angle_gamma   90.00
#
_symmetry.space_group_name_H-M   'P 1'
#
loop_
_entity.id
_entity.type
_entity.pdbx_description
1 polymer ?
#
loop_
_entity_poly.entity_id
_entity_poly.type
_entity_poly.pdbx_seq_one_letter_code
_entity_poly.pdbx_strand_id
1 'polypeptide(L)'
;MPEQEFRELARQLPDQQWKTSQYLELIRHLDESDEEELLDYLEQRRLQLLQSLDSYRKNPIMPQEVTAETVAGHRLLEEGIEGWLDGVELLLEAVSHDGDCEPALDRIEDSNRLLIAVQRLHQRVAAQTASPRRANS
;
A
#
# COMPACT_ATOMS: atom_id res chain seq x y z
N MET A 1 -2.84 -8.73 -18.08
CA MET A 1 -4.05 -8.60 -17.24
C MET A 1 -4.42 -7.13 -17.16
N PRO A 2 -5.66 -6.71 -17.46
CA PRO A 2 -6.06 -5.30 -17.40
C PRO A 2 -6.03 -4.75 -15.97
N GLU A 3 -5.67 -3.48 -15.82
CA GLU A 3 -5.59 -2.79 -14.51
C GLU A 3 -6.92 -2.84 -13.72
N GLN A 4 -8.05 -2.83 -14.43
CA GLN A 4 -9.39 -2.87 -13.81
C GLN A 4 -9.68 -4.21 -13.13
N GLU A 5 -9.33 -5.33 -13.77
CA GLU A 5 -9.45 -6.67 -13.19
C GLU A 5 -8.63 -6.78 -11.89
N PHE A 6 -7.50 -6.07 -11.85
CA PHE A 6 -6.64 -6.02 -10.67
C PHE A 6 -7.27 -5.30 -9.48
N ARG A 7 -7.90 -4.16 -9.73
CA ARG A 7 -8.62 -3.38 -8.72
C ARG A 7 -9.80 -4.16 -8.15
N GLU A 8 -10.49 -4.93 -8.98
CA GLU A 8 -11.56 -5.82 -8.54
C GLU A 8 -11.04 -6.93 -7.64
N LEU A 9 -9.92 -7.56 -7.99
CA LEU A 9 -9.27 -8.56 -7.13
C LEU A 9 -8.81 -7.98 -5.78
N ALA A 10 -8.29 -6.75 -5.77
CA ALA A 10 -7.89 -6.07 -4.54
C ALA A 10 -9.07 -5.86 -3.59
N ARG A 11 -10.23 -5.42 -4.12
CA ARG A 11 -11.46 -5.22 -3.34
C ARG A 11 -12.00 -6.51 -2.73
N GLN A 12 -11.82 -7.64 -3.43
CA GLN A 12 -12.32 -8.95 -2.99
C GLN A 12 -11.39 -9.67 -2.01
N LEU A 13 -10.26 -9.05 -1.61
CA LEU A 13 -9.35 -9.67 -0.65
C LEU A 13 -10.06 -9.87 0.71
N PRO A 14 -10.02 -11.08 1.28
CA PRO A 14 -10.50 -11.32 2.64
C PRO A 14 -9.73 -10.49 3.66
N ASP A 15 -10.37 -10.11 4.76
CA ASP A 15 -9.76 -9.29 5.82
C ASP A 15 -8.40 -9.77 6.32
N GLN A 16 -8.27 -11.07 6.54
CA GLN A 16 -7.02 -11.69 7.01
C GLN A 16 -5.87 -11.57 6.01
N GLN A 17 -6.18 -11.23 4.76
CA GLN A 17 -5.23 -11.21 3.66
C GLN A 17 -4.72 -9.81 3.32
N TRP A 18 -5.49 -8.76 3.62
CA TRP A 18 -5.07 -7.39 3.34
C TRP A 18 -4.64 -6.63 4.59
N LYS A 19 -5.10 -6.99 5.79
CA LYS A 19 -4.69 -6.36 7.05
C LYS A 19 -3.21 -6.66 7.33
N THR A 20 -2.34 -5.70 7.01
CA THR A 20 -0.90 -5.79 7.21
C THR A 20 -0.55 -5.52 8.66
N SER A 21 0.66 -5.89 9.09
CA SER A 21 1.15 -5.53 10.44
C SER A 21 1.09 -4.03 10.69
N GLN A 22 1.42 -3.24 9.66
CA GLN A 22 1.39 -1.78 9.70
C GLN A 22 -0.03 -1.21 9.84
N TYR A 23 -1.01 -1.81 9.17
CA TYR A 23 -2.41 -1.45 9.37
C TYR A 23 -2.90 -1.83 10.77
N LEU A 24 -2.57 -3.02 11.25
CA LEU A 24 -2.96 -3.45 12.60
C LEU A 24 -2.31 -2.59 13.70
N GLU A 25 -1.07 -2.15 13.47
CA GLU A 25 -0.37 -1.21 14.35
C GLU A 25 -1.07 0.15 14.41
N LEU A 26 -1.53 0.68 13.26
CA LEU A 26 -2.33 1.91 13.22
C LEU A 26 -3.63 1.76 14.02
N ILE A 27 -4.40 0.68 13.80
CA ILE A 27 -5.65 0.44 14.53
C ILE A 27 -5.39 0.37 16.03
N ARG A 28 -4.31 -0.31 16.45
CA ARG A 28 -3.93 -0.38 17.85
C ARG A 28 -3.64 1.01 18.43
N HIS A 29 -2.95 1.89 17.71
CA HIS A 29 -2.72 3.26 18.17
C HIS A 29 -4.00 4.08 18.27
N LEU A 30 -4.93 3.92 17.32
CA LEU A 30 -6.23 4.58 17.37
C LEU A 30 -7.07 4.15 18.58
N ASP A 31 -6.94 2.89 19.00
CA ASP A 31 -7.70 2.33 20.13
C ASP A 31 -7.05 2.58 21.49
N GLU A 32 -5.71 2.60 21.56
CA GLU A 32 -4.96 2.51 22.82
C GLU A 32 -4.19 3.79 23.20
N SER A 33 -3.81 4.63 22.24
CA SER A 33 -3.00 5.84 22.52
C SER A 33 -3.86 7.02 22.96
N ASP A 34 -3.28 7.90 23.76
CA ASP A 34 -3.84 9.23 23.94
C ASP A 34 -3.60 10.11 22.69
N GLU A 35 -4.21 11.29 22.68
CA GLU A 35 -4.18 12.20 21.52
C GLU A 35 -2.75 12.62 21.15
N GLU A 36 -1.89 12.93 22.13
CA GLU A 36 -0.52 13.39 21.89
C GLU A 36 0.32 12.25 21.30
N GLU A 37 0.25 11.06 21.90
CA GLU A 37 0.93 9.86 21.39
C GLU A 37 0.46 9.48 19.98
N LEU A 38 -0.85 9.59 19.71
CA LEU A 38 -1.43 9.28 18.41
C LEU A 38 -0.96 10.27 17.34
N LEU A 39 -0.95 11.57 17.63
CA LEU A 39 -0.46 12.60 16.71
C LEU A 39 1.03 12.38 16.38
N ASP A 40 1.86 12.13 17.39
CA ASP A 40 3.28 11.82 17.21
C ASP A 40 3.48 10.58 16.32
N TYR A 41 2.71 9.52 16.56
CA TYR A 41 2.73 8.32 15.73
C TYR A 41 2.35 8.62 14.28
N LEU A 42 1.26 9.37 14.05
CA LEU A 42 0.78 9.70 12.71
C LEU A 42 1.77 10.58 11.95
N GLU A 43 2.42 11.55 12.61
CA GLU A 43 3.48 12.36 11.98
C GLU A 43 4.69 11.51 11.58
N GLN A 44 5.15 10.64 12.47
CA GLN A 44 6.24 9.71 12.15
C GLN A 44 5.85 8.79 10.99
N ARG A 45 4.62 8.30 10.98
CA ARG A 45 4.10 7.42 9.94
C ARG A 45 4.07 8.13 8.58
N ARG A 46 3.60 9.37 8.55
CA ARG A 46 3.60 10.22 7.35
C ARG A 46 5.02 10.39 6.81
N LEU A 47 5.99 10.70 7.67
CA LEU A 47 7.39 10.86 7.26
C LEU A 47 7.98 9.57 6.68
N GLN A 48 7.71 8.42 7.29
CA GLN A 48 8.16 7.11 6.78
C GLN A 48 7.58 6.80 5.39
N LEU A 49 6.29 7.09 5.18
CA LEU A 49 5.63 6.89 3.90
C LEU A 49 6.21 7.81 2.82
N LEU A 50 6.44 9.09 3.12
CA LEU A 50 7.08 10.04 2.21
C LEU A 50 8.49 9.58 1.81
N GLN A 51 9.29 9.15 2.80
CA GLN A 51 10.64 8.61 2.55
C GLN A 51 10.60 7.35 1.69
N SER A 52 9.63 6.46 1.93
CA SER A 52 9.47 5.22 1.15
C SER A 52 9.09 5.53 -0.29
N LEU A 53 8.17 6.47 -0.52
CA LEU A 53 7.74 6.89 -1.86
C LEU A 53 8.88 7.56 -2.63
N ASP A 54 9.60 8.48 -1.99
CA ASP A 54 10.75 9.15 -2.58
C ASP A 54 11.88 8.16 -2.92
N SER A 55 12.18 7.23 -2.01
CA SER A 55 13.16 6.17 -2.24
C SER A 55 12.75 5.26 -3.41
N TYR A 56 11.47 4.92 -3.50
CA TYR A 56 10.94 4.12 -4.60
C TYR A 56 11.10 4.84 -5.96
N ARG A 57 10.69 6.11 -6.03
CA ARG A 57 10.79 6.96 -7.23
C ARG A 57 12.23 7.17 -7.71
N LYS A 58 13.18 7.20 -6.78
CA LYS A 58 14.62 7.38 -7.09
C LYS A 58 15.32 6.12 -7.59
N ASN A 59 14.67 4.95 -7.55
CA ASN A 59 15.21 3.71 -8.10
C ASN A 59 14.65 3.48 -9.51
N PRO A 60 15.38 3.87 -10.58
CA PRO A 60 14.89 3.72 -11.94
C PRO A 60 14.73 2.24 -12.30
N ILE A 61 13.53 1.89 -12.78
CA ILE A 61 13.29 0.59 -13.42
C ILE A 61 14.13 0.55 -14.71
N MET A 62 15.00 -0.44 -14.83
CA MET A 62 15.82 -0.60 -16.04
C MET A 62 14.89 -0.81 -17.26
N PRO A 63 15.12 -0.12 -18.39
CA PRO A 63 14.24 -0.19 -19.57
C PRO A 63 14.05 -1.59 -20.17
N GLN A 64 14.92 -2.53 -19.78
CA GLN A 64 15.01 -3.87 -20.33
C GLN A 64 13.97 -4.83 -19.71
N GLU A 65 13.24 -4.42 -18.67
CA GLU A 65 12.27 -5.25 -17.94
C GLU A 65 10.84 -4.64 -17.90
N VAL A 66 10.55 -3.69 -18.79
CA VAL A 66 9.26 -2.96 -18.80
C VAL A 66 8.22 -3.72 -19.63
N THR A 67 7.43 -4.55 -18.96
CA THR A 67 6.14 -5.08 -19.46
C THR A 67 4.98 -4.14 -19.12
N ALA A 68 3.83 -4.27 -19.81
CA ALA A 68 2.62 -3.54 -19.46
C ALA A 68 2.18 -3.83 -18.02
N GLU A 69 2.35 -5.06 -17.56
CA GLU A 69 2.10 -5.49 -16.19
C GLU A 69 2.98 -4.78 -15.16
N THR A 70 4.28 -4.61 -15.44
CA THR A 70 5.19 -3.87 -14.54
C THR A 70 4.88 -2.37 -14.50
N VAL A 71 4.45 -1.78 -15.61
CA VAL A 71 4.01 -0.36 -15.62
C VAL A 71 2.73 -0.20 -14.80
N ALA A 72 1.76 -1.09 -14.97
CA ALA A 72 0.54 -1.08 -14.16
C ALA A 72 0.87 -1.31 -12.67
N GLY A 73 1.72 -2.29 -12.36
CA GLY A 73 2.17 -2.56 -10.99
C GLY A 73 2.86 -1.36 -10.33
N HIS A 74 3.69 -0.62 -11.07
CA HIS A 74 4.33 0.60 -10.60
C HIS A 74 3.31 1.68 -10.25
N ARG A 75 2.37 1.98 -11.15
CA ARG A 75 1.31 2.99 -10.92
C ARG A 75 0.46 2.66 -9.70
N LEU A 76 0.03 1.40 -9.59
CA LEU A 76 -0.81 0.96 -8.49
C LEU A 76 -0.04 0.93 -7.15
N LEU A 77 1.28 0.71 -7.18
CA LEU A 77 2.12 0.81 -5.99
C LEU A 77 2.20 2.26 -5.51
N GLU A 78 2.48 3.20 -6.42
CA GLU A 78 2.49 4.63 -6.07
C GLU A 78 1.14 5.07 -5.53
N GLU A 79 0.05 4.72 -6.23
CA GLU A 79 -1.31 5.06 -5.79
C GLU A 79 -1.64 4.49 -4.41
N GLY A 80 -1.20 3.27 -4.11
CA GLY A 80 -1.41 2.67 -2.80
C GLY A 80 -0.61 3.37 -1.68
N ILE A 81 0.60 3.85 -1.95
CA ILE A 81 1.37 4.62 -0.96
C ILE A 81 0.80 6.02 -0.79
N GLU A 82 0.41 6.66 -1.89
CA GLU A 82 -0.23 7.99 -1.89
C GLU A 82 -1.57 7.96 -1.14
N GLY A 83 -2.39 6.93 -1.36
CA GLY A 83 -3.64 6.79 -0.61
C GLY A 83 -3.43 6.52 0.89
N TRP A 84 -2.36 5.83 1.27
CA TRP A 84 -1.93 5.74 2.67
C TRP A 84 -1.51 7.10 3.26
N LEU A 85 -0.79 7.91 2.48
CA LEU A 85 -0.42 9.27 2.88
C LEU A 85 -1.65 10.15 3.07
N ASP A 86 -2.55 10.17 2.09
CA ASP A 86 -3.81 10.92 2.16
C ASP A 86 -4.61 10.53 3.41
N GLY A 87 -4.73 9.23 3.69
CA GLY A 87 -5.43 8.73 4.86
C GLY A 87 -4.78 9.14 6.18
N VAL A 88 -3.45 9.11 6.28
CA VAL A 88 -2.74 9.59 7.48
C VAL A 88 -2.91 11.11 7.65
N GLU A 89 -2.90 11.88 6.56
CA GLU A 89 -3.15 13.33 6.62
C GLU A 89 -4.57 13.65 7.09
N LEU A 90 -5.57 12.89 6.63
CA LEU A 90 -6.95 12.99 7.12
C LEU A 90 -7.07 12.60 8.60
N LEU A 91 -6.35 11.57 9.06
CA LEU A 91 -6.32 11.22 10.48
C LEU A 91 -5.70 12.33 11.34
N LEU A 92 -4.60 12.94 10.88
CA LEU A 92 -3.98 14.08 11.58
C LEU A 92 -4.97 15.24 11.74
N GLU A 93 -5.70 15.57 10.66
CA GLU A 93 -6.71 16.62 10.70
C GLU A 93 -7.88 16.26 11.63
N ALA A 94 -8.39 15.03 11.53
CA ALA A 94 -9.52 14.55 12.32
C ALA A 94 -9.17 14.51 13.82
N VAL A 95 -8.07 13.89 14.19
CA VAL A 95 -7.64 13.78 15.60
C VAL A 95 -7.42 15.18 16.21
N SER A 96 -6.78 16.10 15.47
CA SER A 96 -6.50 17.45 15.97
C SER A 96 -7.75 18.32 16.20
N HIS A 97 -8.89 17.96 15.60
CA HIS A 97 -10.11 18.77 15.64
C HIS A 97 -11.33 17.99 16.16
N ASP A 98 -11.12 16.84 16.81
CA ASP A 98 -12.19 15.94 17.27
C ASP A 98 -13.18 15.60 16.14
N GLY A 99 -12.63 15.32 14.96
CA GLY A 99 -13.33 15.02 13.73
C GLY A 99 -13.54 13.52 13.49
N ASP A 100 -14.28 13.22 12.43
CA ASP A 100 -14.57 11.84 12.03
C ASP A 100 -13.36 11.17 11.37
N CYS A 101 -12.92 10.06 11.94
CA CYS A 101 -11.81 9.25 11.43
C CYS A 101 -12.24 8.23 10.36
N GLU A 102 -13.54 7.94 10.22
CA GLU A 102 -14.05 6.90 9.30
C GLU A 102 -13.62 7.14 7.83
N PRO A 103 -13.69 8.36 7.26
CA PRO A 103 -13.23 8.60 5.88
C PRO A 103 -11.73 8.34 5.69
N ALA A 104 -10.94 8.63 6.73
CA ALA A 104 -9.50 8.43 6.71
C ALA A 104 -9.17 6.93 6.77
N LEU A 105 -9.89 6.17 7.61
CA LEU A 105 -9.77 4.72 7.70
C LEU A 105 -10.16 4.03 6.39
N ASP A 106 -11.30 4.36 5.80
CA ASP A 106 -11.74 3.82 4.51
C ASP A 106 -10.67 4.00 3.43
N ARG A 107 -10.07 5.20 3.37
CA ARG A 107 -8.99 5.52 2.44
C ARG A 107 -7.76 4.65 2.67
N ILE A 108 -7.37 4.42 3.93
CA ILE A 108 -6.23 3.56 4.29
C ILE A 108 -6.53 2.10 3.95
N GLU A 109 -7.74 1.61 4.19
CA GLU A 109 -8.13 0.23 3.88
C GLU A 109 -8.06 -0.06 2.38
N ASP A 110 -8.66 0.80 1.56
CA ASP A 110 -8.63 0.68 0.10
C ASP A 110 -7.18 0.68 -0.42
N SER A 111 -6.36 1.58 0.13
CA SER A 111 -4.96 1.71 -0.24
C SER A 111 -4.13 0.48 0.18
N ASN A 112 -4.38 -0.04 1.38
CA ASN A 112 -3.71 -1.23 1.88
C ASN A 112 -4.10 -2.49 1.09
N ARG A 113 -5.37 -2.63 0.70
CA ARG A 113 -5.84 -3.68 -0.22
C ARG A 113 -5.13 -3.60 -1.56
N LEU A 114 -4.98 -2.39 -2.11
CA LEU A 114 -4.28 -2.18 -3.37
C LEU A 114 -2.80 -2.60 -3.29
N LEU A 115 -2.10 -2.16 -2.24
CA LEU A 115 -0.69 -2.51 -2.03
C LEU A 115 -0.46 -4.02 -1.92
N ILE A 116 -1.30 -4.74 -1.17
CA ILE A 116 -1.22 -6.19 -1.06
C ILE A 116 -1.47 -6.87 -2.41
N ALA A 117 -2.46 -6.39 -3.17
CA ALA A 117 -2.69 -6.93 -4.51
C ALA A 117 -1.43 -6.77 -5.36
N VAL A 118 -0.84 -5.57 -5.41
CA VAL A 118 0.41 -5.27 -6.17
C VAL A 118 1.57 -6.16 -5.73
N GLN A 119 1.74 -6.38 -4.42
CA GLN A 119 2.78 -7.27 -3.90
C GLN A 119 2.59 -8.71 -4.41
N ARG A 120 1.37 -9.23 -4.40
CA ARG A 120 1.05 -10.57 -4.91
C ARG A 120 1.31 -10.70 -6.41
N LEU A 121 1.04 -9.64 -7.18
CA LEU A 121 1.37 -9.61 -8.60
C LEU A 121 2.88 -9.75 -8.83
N HIS A 122 3.67 -8.93 -8.12
CA HIS A 122 5.13 -9.01 -8.19
C HIS A 122 5.64 -10.39 -7.82
N GLN A 123 5.12 -11.00 -6.74
CA GLN A 123 5.47 -12.36 -6.35
C GLN A 123 5.13 -13.39 -7.43
N ARG A 124 3.96 -13.27 -8.07
CA ARG A 124 3.55 -14.17 -9.16
C ARG A 124 4.45 -14.02 -10.39
N VAL A 125 4.78 -12.80 -10.79
CA VAL A 125 5.67 -12.52 -11.92
C VAL A 125 7.07 -13.06 -11.63
N ALA A 126 7.60 -12.80 -10.43
CA ALA A 126 8.90 -13.32 -10.01
C ALA A 126 8.96 -14.86 -9.97
N ALA A 127 7.89 -15.52 -9.52
CA ALA A 127 7.81 -16.99 -9.55
C ALA A 127 7.79 -17.56 -10.99
N GLN A 128 7.17 -16.85 -11.93
CA GLN A 128 7.13 -17.25 -13.34
C GLN A 128 8.47 -17.06 -14.05
N THR A 129 9.23 -16.02 -13.70
CA THR A 129 10.58 -15.78 -14.26
C THR A 129 11.66 -16.66 -13.61
N ALA A 130 11.48 -17.04 -12.33
CA ALA A 130 12.41 -17.90 -11.60
C ALA A 130 12.29 -19.40 -11.95
N SER A 131 11.23 -19.84 -12.63
CA SER A 131 11.09 -21.22 -13.11
C SER A 131 11.81 -21.38 -14.45
N PRO A 132 13.03 -21.97 -14.52
CA PRO A 132 13.65 -22.24 -15.80
C PRO A 132 12.87 -23.38 -16.46
N ARG A 133 12.66 -23.28 -17.77
CA ARG A 133 12.31 -24.41 -18.63
C ARG A 133 13.22 -25.60 -18.31
N ARG A 134 12.78 -26.54 -17.47
CA ARG A 134 13.21 -27.93 -17.54
C ARG A 134 12.30 -28.62 -18.55
N ALA A 135 12.69 -28.56 -19.82
CA ALA A 135 12.28 -29.56 -20.80
C ALA A 135 13.20 -29.49 -22.03
N ASN A 136 13.90 -30.61 -22.24
CA ASN A 136 14.50 -31.11 -23.47
C ASN A 136 15.92 -30.65 -23.83
N SER A 137 16.90 -31.38 -23.29
CA SER A 137 17.99 -31.98 -24.07
C SER A 137 18.21 -33.39 -23.58
#